data_AF-A0A5J4PL07-F1
#
_entry.id   AF-A0A5J4PL07-F1
#
_cell.length_a   1.000
_cell.length_b   1.000
_cell.length_c   1.000
_cell.angle_alpha   90.00
_cell.angle_beta   90.00
_cell.angle_gamma   90.00
#
_symmetry.space_group_name_H-M   'P 1'
#
loop_
_entity.id
_entity.type
_entity.pdbx_description
1 polymer ?
#
loop_
_entity_poly.entity_id
_entity_poly.type
_entity_poly.pdbx_seq_one_letter_code
_entity_poly.pdbx_strand_id
1 'polypeptide(L)' 'MKPHPRTTTTQDPEKLALRQFLRNDRKVLRFYAVWDDRNESFGDMRQFVIQYYLSDDTTQVNE' A
#
# COMPACT_ATOMS: atom_id res chain seq x y z
N MET A 1 31.50 6.33 34.40
CA MET A 1 30.59 6.77 33.32
C MET A 1 29.30 5.98 33.41
N LYS A 2 28.16 6.64 33.63
CA LYS A 2 26.86 5.95 33.60
C LYS A 2 26.51 5.69 32.14
N PRO A 3 26.11 4.47 31.73
CA PRO A 3 25.65 4.24 30.38
C PRO A 3 24.41 5.11 30.15
N HIS A 4 24.45 5.92 29.09
CA HIS A 4 23.28 6.66 28.64
C HIS A 4 22.26 5.62 28.15
N PRO A 5 21.00 5.66 28.60
CA PRO A 5 19.99 4.80 28.02
C PRO A 5 19.85 5.19 26.55
N ARG A 6 20.32 4.32 25.65
CA ARG A 6 19.87 4.38 24.25
C ARG A 6 18.36 4.29 24.32
N THR A 7 17.67 5.38 24.00
CA THR A 7 16.22 5.42 23.91
C THR A 7 15.81 4.65 22.65
N THR A 8 16.06 3.34 22.64
CA THR A 8 15.44 2.42 21.69
C THR A 8 13.98 2.40 22.10
N THR A 9 13.19 3.33 21.54
CA THR A 9 11.75 3.28 21.70
C THR A 9 11.31 2.05 20.95
N THR A 10 11.16 0.93 21.65
CA THR A 10 10.38 -0.24 21.26
C THR A 10 8.97 0.29 20.98
N GLN A 11 8.72 0.83 19.79
CA GLN A 11 7.38 1.19 19.35
C GLN A 11 6.68 -0.14 19.12
N ASP A 12 5.65 -0.39 19.92
CA ASP A 12 4.74 -1.50 19.71
C ASP A 12 4.25 -1.52 18.24
N PRO A 13 4.32 -2.66 17.53
CA PRO A 13 3.87 -2.75 16.14
C PRO A 13 2.43 -2.25 15.94
N GLU A 14 1.54 -2.43 16.92
CA GLU A 14 0.17 -1.90 16.87
C GLU A 14 0.16 -0.36 16.84
N LYS A 15 1.08 0.26 17.59
CA LYS A 15 1.23 1.72 17.63
C LYS A 15 1.76 2.27 16.32
N LEU A 16 2.62 1.54 15.61
CA LEU A 16 3.11 1.92 14.29
C LEU A 16 1.99 1.82 13.24
N ALA A 17 1.25 0.71 13.24
CA ALA A 17 0.09 0.52 12.37
C ALA A 17 -0.99 1.60 12.60
N LEU A 18 -1.32 1.89 13.86
CA LEU A 18 -2.28 2.95 14.20
C LEU A 18 -1.80 4.33 13.72
N ARG A 19 -0.49 4.63 13.84
CA ARG A 19 0.08 5.88 13.34
C ARG A 19 -0.01 5.97 11.82
N GLN A 20 0.24 4.88 11.10
CA GLN A 20 0.13 4.82 9.64
C GLN A 20 -1.32 5.05 9.22
N PHE A 21 -2.26 4.31 9.81
CA PHE A 21 -3.69 4.46 9.58
C PHE A 21 -4.15 5.90 9.80
N LEU A 22 -3.87 6.50 10.97
CA LEU A 22 -4.31 7.87 11.28
C LEU A 22 -3.69 8.94 10.35
N ARG A 23 -2.45 8.75 9.90
CA ARG A 23 -1.75 9.71 9.03
C ARG A 23 -2.27 9.68 7.59
N ASN A 24 -2.67 8.50 7.15
CA ASN A 24 -2.98 8.20 5.76
C ASN A 24 -4.43 7.81 5.53
N ASP A 25 -5.28 7.92 6.55
CA ASP A 25 -6.70 7.66 6.48
C ASP A 25 -7.32 8.32 5.24
N ARG A 26 -8.06 7.53 4.47
CA ARG A 26 -8.72 7.90 3.20
C ARG A 26 -7.80 8.39 2.07
N LYS A 27 -6.48 8.28 2.20
CA LYS A 27 -5.56 8.54 1.09
C LYS A 27 -5.34 7.27 0.28
N VAL A 28 -5.88 7.28 -0.93
CA VAL A 28 -5.76 6.18 -1.89
C VAL A 28 -5.02 6.67 -3.12
N LEU A 29 -3.97 5.95 -3.52
CA LEU A 29 -3.36 6.16 -4.82
C LEU A 29 -4.15 5.34 -5.84
N ARG A 30 -4.68 6.01 -6.87
CA ARG A 30 -5.42 5.37 -7.95
C ARG A 30 -4.61 5.40 -9.23
N PHE A 31 -4.34 4.21 -9.77
CA PHE A 31 -3.67 4.02 -11.05
C PHE A 31 -4.63 3.41 -12.06
N TYR A 32 -4.51 3.86 -13.30
CA TYR A 32 -5.18 3.25 -14.43
C TYR A 32 -4.17 2.36 -15.13
N ALA A 33 -4.51 1.09 -15.31
CA ALA A 33 -3.67 0.09 -15.93
C ALA A 33 -4.40 -0.53 -17.12
N VAL A 34 -3.61 -1.05 -18.06
CA VAL A 34 -4.10 -1.82 -19.19
C VAL A 34 -3.31 -3.11 -19.22
N TRP A 35 -4.03 -4.24 -19.26
CA TRP A 35 -3.45 -5.52 -19.60
C TRP A 35 -3.70 -5.76 -21.09
N ASP A 36 -2.61 -5.75 -21.86
CA ASP A 36 -2.63 -6.03 -23.29
C ASP A 36 -2.17 -7.47 -23.54
N ASP A 37 -3.12 -8.40 -23.71
CA ASP A 37 -2.86 -9.81 -24.04
C ASP A 37 -3.17 -10.14 -25.51
N ARG A 38 -3.37 -9.12 -26.37
CA ARG A 38 -3.75 -9.25 -27.81
C ARG A 38 -2.81 -10.09 -28.69
N ASN A 39 -1.62 -10.42 -28.20
CA ASN A 39 -0.68 -11.31 -28.89
C ASN A 39 -1.07 -12.79 -28.80
N GLU A 40 -2.03 -13.15 -27.94
CA GLU A 40 -2.57 -14.50 -27.82
C GLU A 40 -3.77 -14.72 -28.74
N SER A 41 -4.04 -15.98 -29.10
CA SER A 41 -5.09 -16.38 -30.07
C SER A 41 -6.50 -15.90 -29.71
N PHE A 42 -6.74 -15.55 -28.45
CA PHE A 42 -8.00 -14.99 -27.92
C PHE A 42 -7.74 -13.80 -26.99
N GLY A 43 -6.61 -13.10 -27.19
CA GLY A 43 -6.23 -11.95 -26.39
C GLY A 43 -7.15 -10.75 -26.58
N ASP A 44 -7.24 -9.92 -25.56
CA ASP A 44 -8.02 -8.69 -25.53
C ASP A 44 -7.18 -7.52 -24.95
N MET A 45 -7.78 -6.36 -24.80
CA MET A 45 -7.21 -5.24 -24.05
C MET A 45 -8.13 -4.91 -22.89
N ARG A 46 -7.69 -5.25 -21.69
CA ARG A 46 -8.49 -5.10 -20.48
C ARG A 46 -8.01 -3.92 -19.66
N GLN A 47 -8.95 -3.08 -19.24
CA GLN A 47 -8.67 -1.94 -18.40
C GLN A 47 -8.77 -2.36 -16.94
N PHE A 48 -7.88 -1.86 -16.11
CA PHE A 48 -7.90 -2.09 -14.67
C PHE A 48 -7.73 -0.78 -13.92
N VAL A 49 -8.35 -0.70 -12.76
CA VAL A 49 -8.14 0.35 -11.77
C VAL A 49 -7.45 -0.28 -10.56
N ILE A 50 -6.22 0.14 -10.31
CA ILE A 50 -5.44 -0.29 -9.15
C ILE A 50 -5.56 0.79 -8.06
N GLN A 51 -5.96 0.37 -6.87
CA GLN A 51 -6.09 1.22 -5.69
C GLN A 51 -5.09 0.75 -4.64
N TYR A 52 -4.21 1.65 -4.21
CA TYR A 52 -3.26 1.40 -3.12
C TYR A 52 -3.64 2.25 -1.91
N TYR A 53 -3.86 1.58 -0.78
CA TYR A 53 -4.30 2.20 0.46
C TYR A 53 -3.08 2.54 1.33
N LEU A 54 -2.76 3.84 1.45
CA LEU A 54 -1.60 4.29 2.23
C LEU A 54 -1.74 4.03 3.74
N SER A 55 -2.94 3.70 4.20
CA SER A 55 -3.28 3.45 5.59
C SER A 55 -2.78 2.10 6.12
N ASP A 56 -2.66 1.10 5.25
CA ASP A 56 -2.34 -0.28 5.62
C ASP A 56 -1.51 -1.03 4.54
N ASP A 57 -1.04 -0.31 3.52
CA ASP A 57 -0.25 -0.82 2.40
C ASP A 57 -0.94 -1.92 1.59
N THR A 58 -2.27 -2.04 1.69
CA THR A 58 -3.06 -3.00 0.90
C THR A 58 -3.29 -2.51 -0.53
N THR A 59 -3.47 -3.46 -1.45
CA THR A 59 -3.74 -3.19 -2.87
C THR A 59 -5.03 -3.88 -3.30
N GLN A 60 -5.88 -3.15 -4.02
CA GLN A 60 -7.07 -3.69 -4.68
C GLN A 60 -6.98 -3.45 -6.18
N VAL A 61 -7.33 -4.46 -6.97
CA VAL A 61 -7.36 -4.39 -8.43
C VAL A 61 -8.80 -4.63 -8.86
N ASN A 62 -9.37 -3.68 -9.60
CA ASN A 62 -10.71 -3.79 -10.19
C ASN A 62 -10.58 -3.81 -11.71
N GLU A 63 -11.30 -4.70 -12.37
CA GLU A 63 -11.48 -4.76 -13.83
C GLU A 63 -12.71 -3.95 -14.25
#